data_AF-A0A8C7YDU6-F1
#
_entry.id   AF-A0A8C7YDU6-F1
#
_cell.length_a   1.000
_cell.length_b   1.000
_cell.length_c   1.000
_cell.angle_alpha   90.00
_cell.angle_beta   90.00
_cell.angle_gamma   90.00
#
_symmetry.space_group_name_H-M   'P 1'
#
loop_
_entity.id
_entity.type
_entity.pdbx_description
1 polymer ?
#
loop_
_entity_poly.entity_id
_entity_poly.type
_entity_poly.pdbx_seq_one_letter_code
_entity_poly.pdbx_strand_id
1 'polypeptide(L)'
;MEIVASFVSSGRHIYSDKKMKPSRKVLFHHQTFSFQPLNNTAVSKPSRKQNISEHLRSRPQGTAPPGPKWIWQALRKAFGRPLILSIMLRVLADLLGFVGPLCISGIVHHISKDNRTIQQPMKLLGIYFISSKEFLENAYVLAVLLFFALLLQRTFLQASYYAAIETGINLRGAIQTKIYNKIMRMCTSNMSMGELTVAQICNLVAIDTNQLMWFFFLCPNLWAMPIQIIVGVILLYYLLGVSALIGATVIAVLAPVQYFVATKLSHTQKTTLEYSGERLKKTNELLRGVKLLKLYAWENIFRDSVEETRGRELSSLRAFAIYTSISMFMNAAIPIAAVLTTFVVHVHISEDGDLSPAVAFASLSLFHILVTPLFLLSSVVRSTVKALVSRTWTRDRSQ
;
A
#
# COMPACT_ATOMS: atom_id res chain seq x y z
N MET A 1 -1.28 -31.96 -0.55
CA MET A 1 -2.24 -31.23 -1.39
C MET A 1 -3.29 -30.44 -0.60
N GLU A 2 -3.72 -30.86 0.58
CA GLU A 2 -4.69 -30.11 1.40
C GLU A 2 -4.20 -28.75 1.94
N ILE A 3 -2.91 -28.61 2.24
CA ILE A 3 -2.34 -27.31 2.66
C ILE A 3 -2.39 -26.32 1.49
N VAL A 4 -2.07 -26.77 0.27
CA VAL A 4 -2.19 -25.94 -0.94
C VAL A 4 -3.66 -25.64 -1.22
N ALA A 5 -4.59 -26.59 -1.05
CA ALA A 5 -6.03 -26.34 -1.22
C ALA A 5 -6.61 -25.37 -0.18
N SER A 6 -6.16 -25.44 1.08
CA SER A 6 -6.56 -24.51 2.16
C SER A 6 -5.92 -23.13 1.98
N PHE A 7 -4.66 -23.08 1.55
CA PHE A 7 -3.97 -21.83 1.19
C PHE A 7 -4.53 -21.20 -0.08
N VAL A 8 -5.00 -22.01 -1.03
CA VAL A 8 -5.71 -21.60 -2.24
C VAL A 8 -7.14 -21.14 -1.92
N SER A 9 -7.86 -21.82 -1.02
CA SER A 9 -9.20 -21.42 -0.59
C SER A 9 -9.19 -20.12 0.21
N SER A 10 -8.17 -19.96 1.08
CA SER A 10 -7.90 -18.74 1.83
C SER A 10 -7.34 -17.62 0.93
N GLY A 11 -6.47 -17.95 -0.02
CA GLY A 11 -5.81 -17.00 -0.94
C GLY A 11 -6.65 -16.55 -2.15
N ARG A 12 -7.57 -17.39 -2.66
CA ARG A 12 -8.50 -17.03 -3.76
C ARG A 12 -9.83 -16.47 -3.27
N HIS A 13 -10.04 -16.31 -1.95
CA HIS A 13 -11.32 -15.84 -1.40
C HIS A 13 -12.54 -16.62 -1.92
N ILE A 14 -12.42 -17.93 -2.13
CA ILE A 14 -13.52 -18.77 -2.65
C ILE A 14 -14.74 -18.74 -1.72
N TYR A 15 -14.54 -18.49 -0.41
CA TYR A 15 -15.62 -18.24 0.54
C TYR A 15 -16.41 -16.94 0.29
N SER A 16 -15.77 -15.92 -0.30
CA SER A 16 -16.44 -14.68 -0.69
C SER A 16 -17.36 -14.89 -1.89
N ASP A 17 -17.08 -15.87 -2.75
CA ASP A 17 -17.85 -16.15 -3.98
C ASP A 17 -19.31 -16.54 -3.66
N LYS A 18 -19.55 -17.25 -2.56
CA LYS A 18 -20.90 -17.53 -2.04
C LYS A 18 -21.68 -16.27 -1.62
N LYS A 19 -21.00 -15.18 -1.24
CA LYS A 19 -21.61 -13.87 -0.91
C LYS A 19 -21.58 -12.87 -2.06
N MET A 20 -20.73 -13.09 -3.05
CA MET A 20 -20.64 -12.34 -4.31
C MET A 20 -21.75 -12.71 -5.30
N LYS A 21 -22.90 -13.22 -4.82
CA LYS A 21 -24.19 -13.17 -5.51
C LYS A 21 -24.98 -11.88 -5.18
N PRO A 22 -24.56 -10.64 -5.50
CA PRO A 22 -25.44 -9.49 -5.42
C PRO A 22 -26.05 -9.25 -6.81
N SER A 23 -27.01 -10.07 -7.23
CA SER A 23 -27.79 -9.71 -8.44
C SER A 23 -29.19 -9.18 -8.14
N ARG A 24 -29.70 -9.25 -6.89
CA ARG A 24 -31.05 -8.71 -6.59
C ARG A 24 -31.31 -8.09 -5.21
N LYS A 25 -30.40 -8.13 -4.23
CA LYS A 25 -30.68 -7.55 -2.89
C LYS A 25 -29.51 -6.73 -2.37
N VAL A 26 -29.84 -5.53 -1.88
CA VAL A 26 -28.94 -4.65 -1.12
C VAL A 26 -28.53 -5.39 0.15
N LEU A 27 -27.22 -5.42 0.44
CA LEU A 27 -26.68 -6.06 1.62
C LEU A 27 -27.01 -5.19 2.86
N PHE A 28 -27.95 -5.63 3.70
CA PHE A 28 -28.26 -4.96 4.98
C PHE A 28 -27.24 -5.35 6.07
N HIS A 29 -27.11 -4.56 7.14
CA HIS A 29 -26.16 -4.79 8.27
C HIS A 29 -26.31 -6.18 8.93
N HIS A 30 -27.45 -6.84 8.77
CA HIS A 30 -27.69 -8.21 9.25
C HIS A 30 -27.16 -9.30 8.29
N GLN A 31 -26.82 -8.94 7.04
CA GLN A 31 -26.35 -9.84 5.98
C GLN A 31 -24.83 -9.77 5.75
N THR A 32 -24.19 -8.68 6.18
CA THR A 32 -22.73 -8.66 6.41
C THR A 32 -22.37 -9.76 7.42
N PHE A 33 -21.22 -10.43 7.22
CA PHE A 33 -20.76 -11.50 8.11
C PHE A 33 -21.03 -11.16 9.57
N SER A 34 -21.79 -12.01 10.29
CA SER A 34 -21.47 -12.24 11.69
C SER A 34 -20.03 -12.71 11.66
N PHE A 35 -19.10 -11.86 12.10
CA PHE A 35 -17.67 -12.18 12.09
C PHE A 35 -17.52 -13.59 12.65
N GLN A 36 -16.99 -14.50 11.82
CA GLN A 36 -16.75 -15.89 12.19
C GLN A 36 -16.07 -15.89 13.56
N PRO A 37 -16.41 -16.79 14.50
CA PRO A 37 -15.93 -16.71 15.88
C PRO A 37 -14.40 -16.60 15.99
N LEU A 38 -13.62 -16.95 14.94
CA LEU A 38 -12.19 -16.63 14.86
C LEU A 38 -11.84 -15.12 14.85
N ASN A 39 -12.60 -14.26 14.18
CA ASN A 39 -12.39 -12.81 14.24
C ASN A 39 -12.95 -12.18 15.52
N ASN A 40 -14.02 -12.76 16.08
CA ASN A 40 -14.40 -12.46 17.46
C ASN A 40 -13.32 -12.93 18.45
N THR A 41 -12.50 -13.95 18.13
CA THR A 41 -11.30 -14.34 18.89
C THR A 41 -10.06 -13.48 18.65
N ALA A 42 -10.07 -12.48 17.79
CA ALA A 42 -9.08 -11.40 17.91
C ALA A 42 -9.47 -10.41 19.03
N VAL A 43 -10.78 -10.23 19.23
CA VAL A 43 -11.34 -9.53 20.40
C VAL A 43 -11.28 -10.42 21.65
N SER A 44 -11.32 -11.75 21.51
CA SER A 44 -11.31 -12.77 22.58
C SER A 44 -10.18 -13.81 22.46
N LYS A 45 -8.96 -13.45 22.06
CA LYS A 45 -7.77 -14.22 22.45
C LYS A 45 -7.35 -13.62 23.78
N PRO A 46 -7.90 -14.10 24.92
CA PRO A 46 -7.49 -13.66 26.24
C PRO A 46 -5.97 -13.74 26.32
N SER A 47 -5.32 -14.76 25.75
CA SER A 47 -3.85 -14.92 25.75
C SER A 47 -3.03 -13.78 25.14
N ARG A 48 -3.47 -13.07 24.08
CA ARG A 48 -2.67 -11.96 23.49
C ARG A 48 -2.96 -10.62 24.19
N LYS A 49 -4.21 -10.38 24.58
CA LYS A 49 -4.57 -9.23 25.45
C LYS A 49 -3.99 -9.40 26.86
N GLN A 50 -3.97 -10.63 27.40
CA GLN A 50 -3.31 -11.03 28.65
C GLN A 50 -1.82 -10.84 28.53
N ASN A 51 -1.16 -11.30 27.48
CA ASN A 51 0.28 -11.03 27.31
C ASN A 51 0.60 -9.53 27.32
N ILE A 52 -0.23 -8.68 26.69
CA ILE A 52 -0.08 -7.22 26.77
C ILE A 52 -0.37 -6.72 28.20
N SER A 53 -1.44 -7.19 28.86
CA SER A 53 -1.82 -6.74 30.21
C SER A 53 -0.94 -7.29 31.33
N GLU A 54 -0.37 -8.48 31.19
CA GLU A 54 0.60 -9.12 32.09
C GLU A 54 1.97 -8.48 31.92
N HIS A 55 2.38 -8.10 30.71
CA HIS A 55 3.54 -7.21 30.54
C HIS A 55 3.29 -5.82 31.16
N LEU A 56 2.07 -5.29 31.08
CA LEU A 56 1.72 -4.04 31.74
C LEU A 56 1.60 -4.17 33.26
N ARG A 57 1.35 -5.38 33.79
CA ARG A 57 1.18 -5.67 35.22
C ARG A 57 2.48 -6.15 35.90
N SER A 58 3.47 -6.65 35.15
CA SER A 58 4.82 -7.00 35.63
C SER A 58 5.70 -5.76 35.86
N ARG A 59 5.12 -4.73 36.49
CA ARG A 59 5.86 -3.61 37.06
C ARG A 59 6.02 -3.85 38.56
N PRO A 60 7.23 -3.69 39.13
CA PRO A 60 7.37 -3.28 40.51
C PRO A 60 6.61 -1.95 40.67
N GLN A 61 5.72 -1.86 41.66
CA GLN A 61 5.03 -0.61 42.01
C GLN A 61 6.09 0.45 42.33
N GLY A 62 6.30 1.43 41.44
CA GLY A 62 7.28 2.51 41.67
C GLY A 62 7.94 3.16 40.43
N THR A 63 7.74 2.70 39.19
CA THR A 63 8.38 3.32 38.00
C THR A 63 7.44 4.25 37.21
N ALA A 64 8.00 5.36 36.69
CA ALA A 64 7.40 6.48 35.94
C ALA A 64 6.30 6.11 34.92
N PRO A 65 5.36 7.00 34.52
CA PRO A 65 4.25 6.68 33.62
C PRO A 65 4.69 6.01 32.30
N PRO A 66 3.85 5.16 31.69
CA PRO A 66 4.22 4.41 30.48
C PRO A 66 4.52 5.36 29.33
N GLY A 67 5.80 5.61 29.07
CA GLY A 67 6.23 6.45 27.96
C GLY A 67 5.88 5.85 26.59
N PRO A 68 5.90 6.67 25.52
CA PRO A 68 5.53 6.25 24.17
C PRO A 68 6.36 5.08 23.63
N LYS A 69 7.59 4.91 24.11
CA LYS A 69 8.46 3.78 23.72
C LYS A 69 7.89 2.43 24.16
N TRP A 70 7.22 2.37 25.31
CA TRP A 70 6.66 1.13 25.86
C TRP A 70 5.43 0.65 25.06
N ILE A 71 4.55 1.57 24.66
CA ILE A 71 3.37 1.26 23.85
C ILE A 71 3.79 0.64 22.51
N TRP A 72 4.82 1.20 21.88
CA TRP A 72 5.37 0.66 20.63
C TRP A 72 6.07 -0.69 20.78
N GLN A 73 6.78 -0.93 21.89
CA GLN A 73 7.35 -2.24 22.20
C GLN A 73 6.26 -3.29 22.44
N ALA A 74 5.19 -2.94 23.15
CA ALA A 74 4.05 -3.82 23.36
C ALA A 74 3.33 -4.15 22.03
N LEU A 75 3.18 -3.16 21.15
CA LEU A 75 2.61 -3.33 19.80
C LEU A 75 3.45 -4.30 18.97
N ARG A 76 4.78 -4.10 18.97
CA ARG A 76 5.71 -4.95 18.22
C ARG A 76 5.72 -6.37 18.76
N LYS A 77 5.65 -6.58 20.06
CA LYS A 77 5.64 -7.93 20.67
C LYS A 77 4.32 -8.67 20.43
N ALA A 78 3.19 -7.96 20.41
CA ALA A 78 1.87 -8.56 20.21
C ALA A 78 1.52 -8.83 18.74
N PHE A 79 1.88 -7.91 17.84
CA PHE A 79 1.50 -7.95 16.42
C PHE A 79 2.69 -8.16 15.47
N GLY A 80 3.92 -8.28 15.98
CA GLY A 80 5.12 -8.44 15.16
C GLY A 80 5.19 -9.78 14.41
N ARG A 81 4.77 -10.90 15.02
CA ARG A 81 4.80 -12.22 14.36
C ARG A 81 3.98 -12.27 13.05
N PRO A 82 2.69 -11.90 13.02
CA PRO A 82 1.93 -11.90 11.77
C PRO A 82 2.43 -10.82 10.78
N LEU A 83 2.94 -9.70 11.29
CA LEU A 83 3.50 -8.65 10.44
C LEU A 83 4.79 -9.09 9.72
N ILE A 84 5.71 -9.76 10.43
CA ILE A 84 6.94 -10.31 9.85
C ILE A 84 6.59 -11.38 8.81
N LEU A 85 5.60 -12.24 9.09
CA LEU A 85 5.13 -13.22 8.12
C LEU A 85 4.57 -12.54 6.85
N SER A 86 3.80 -11.46 6.99
CA SER A 86 3.32 -10.66 5.86
C SER A 86 4.47 -10.03 5.06
N ILE A 87 5.50 -9.50 5.73
CA ILE A 87 6.71 -8.96 5.08
C ILE A 87 7.46 -10.05 4.31
N MET A 88 7.66 -11.22 4.93
CA MET A 88 8.36 -12.35 4.29
C MET A 88 7.61 -12.86 3.05
N LEU A 89 6.29 -13.03 3.15
CA LEU A 89 5.45 -13.39 2.01
C LEU A 89 5.48 -12.32 0.92
N ARG A 90 5.57 -11.04 1.30
CA ARG A 90 5.68 -9.94 0.35
C ARG A 90 6.99 -10.00 -0.43
N VAL A 91 8.12 -10.10 0.28
CA VAL A 91 9.44 -10.20 -0.34
C VAL A 91 9.53 -11.44 -1.25
N LEU A 92 8.99 -12.57 -0.81
CA LEU A 92 8.94 -13.78 -1.62
C LEU A 92 8.09 -13.57 -2.89
N ALA A 93 6.94 -12.89 -2.79
CA ALA A 93 6.15 -12.53 -3.97
C ALA A 93 6.91 -11.58 -4.90
N ASP A 94 7.63 -10.60 -4.38
CA ASP A 94 8.40 -9.67 -5.20
C ASP A 94 9.55 -10.40 -5.94
N LEU A 95 10.23 -11.35 -5.28
CA LEU A 95 11.23 -12.22 -5.91
C LEU A 95 10.64 -13.10 -7.03
N LEU A 96 9.49 -13.73 -6.78
CA LEU A 96 8.78 -14.51 -7.80
C LEU A 96 8.32 -13.64 -8.98
N GLY A 97 8.06 -12.35 -8.74
CA GLY A 97 7.74 -11.40 -9.80
C GLY A 97 8.85 -11.17 -10.81
N PHE A 98 10.11 -11.27 -10.38
CA PHE A 98 11.26 -11.15 -11.28
C PHE A 98 11.50 -12.41 -12.13
N VAL A 99 10.95 -13.56 -11.74
CA VAL A 99 10.99 -14.78 -12.55
C VAL A 99 10.26 -14.58 -13.88
N GLY A 100 9.20 -13.77 -13.90
CA GLY A 100 8.41 -13.48 -15.10
C GLY A 100 9.26 -12.96 -16.28
N PRO A 101 9.91 -11.79 -16.11
CA PRO A 101 10.80 -11.23 -17.14
C PRO A 101 11.95 -12.14 -17.55
N LEU A 102 12.53 -12.90 -16.62
CA LEU A 102 13.61 -13.85 -16.91
C LEU A 102 13.12 -15.01 -17.78
N CYS A 103 11.93 -15.55 -17.48
CA CYS A 103 11.29 -16.56 -18.30
C CYS A 103 10.96 -16.03 -19.70
N ILE A 104 10.47 -14.79 -19.82
CA ILE A 104 10.22 -14.14 -21.12
C ILE A 104 11.52 -14.04 -21.92
N SER A 105 12.61 -13.58 -21.29
CA SER A 105 13.93 -13.52 -21.95
C SER A 105 14.36 -14.88 -22.47
N GLY A 106 14.25 -15.94 -21.66
CA GLY A 106 14.64 -17.29 -22.07
C GLY A 106 13.78 -17.87 -23.19
N ILE A 107 12.45 -17.67 -23.14
CA ILE A 107 11.53 -18.13 -24.18
C ILE A 107 11.85 -17.45 -25.51
N VAL A 108 12.00 -16.13 -25.51
CA VAL A 108 12.27 -15.36 -26.74
C VAL A 108 13.67 -15.66 -27.28
N HIS A 109 14.66 -15.86 -26.41
CA HIS A 109 16.00 -16.26 -26.82
C HIS A 109 16.01 -17.65 -27.48
N HIS A 110 15.26 -18.61 -26.91
CA HIS A 110 15.13 -19.95 -27.49
C HIS A 110 14.46 -19.89 -28.86
N ILE A 111 13.33 -19.18 -29.00
CA ILE A 111 12.65 -19.00 -30.30
C ILE A 111 13.57 -18.35 -31.34
N SER A 112 14.37 -17.36 -30.93
CA SER A 112 15.32 -16.69 -31.83
C SER A 112 16.52 -17.55 -32.23
N LYS A 113 16.93 -18.51 -31.38
CA LYS A 113 18.05 -19.43 -31.60
C LYS A 113 17.64 -20.67 -32.39
N ASP A 114 16.42 -21.18 -32.18
CA ASP A 114 15.84 -22.30 -32.94
C ASP A 114 15.72 -21.98 -34.44
N ASN A 115 15.58 -20.69 -34.80
CA ASN A 115 15.63 -20.25 -36.19
C ASN A 115 17.03 -20.36 -36.84
N ARG A 116 18.10 -20.65 -36.08
CA ARG A 116 19.49 -20.66 -36.59
C ARG A 116 20.27 -21.96 -36.37
N THR A 117 19.84 -22.89 -35.51
CA THR A 117 20.56 -24.16 -35.30
C THR A 117 19.65 -25.33 -34.92
N ILE A 118 19.24 -26.15 -35.90
CA ILE A 118 18.94 -27.57 -35.65
C ILE A 118 20.29 -28.26 -35.42
N GLN A 119 20.82 -28.22 -34.20
CA GLN A 119 21.98 -29.02 -33.83
C GLN A 119 21.54 -30.08 -32.84
N GLN A 120 21.65 -31.34 -33.27
CA GLN A 120 21.25 -32.52 -32.51
C GLN A 120 22.06 -32.64 -31.20
N PRO A 121 21.44 -32.94 -30.05
CA PRO A 121 22.18 -33.19 -28.83
C PRO A 121 22.95 -34.51 -28.91
N MET A 122 24.19 -34.49 -28.42
CA MET A 122 25.15 -35.59 -28.46
C MET A 122 24.68 -36.79 -27.63
N LYS A 123 24.60 -37.97 -28.26
CA LYS A 123 24.23 -39.24 -27.61
C LYS A 123 25.40 -39.81 -26.80
N LEU A 124 25.23 -39.96 -25.49
CA LEU A 124 26.03 -40.89 -24.69
C LEU A 124 25.10 -41.77 -23.83
N LEU A 125 25.10 -43.07 -24.13
CA LEU A 125 24.60 -44.15 -23.27
C LEU A 125 23.10 -44.16 -22.87
N GLY A 126 22.18 -43.99 -23.82
CA GLY A 126 20.80 -44.51 -23.73
C GLY A 126 19.88 -43.96 -22.61
N ILE A 127 20.35 -43.04 -21.78
CA ILE A 127 19.58 -42.38 -20.72
C ILE A 127 19.78 -40.88 -20.88
N TYR A 128 18.71 -40.15 -21.20
CA TYR A 128 18.74 -38.69 -21.31
C TYR A 128 18.88 -38.08 -19.91
N PHE A 129 20.11 -37.85 -19.46
CA PHE A 129 20.36 -36.89 -18.38
C PHE A 129 20.36 -35.50 -18.99
N ILE A 130 19.17 -34.88 -19.01
CA ILE A 130 19.04 -33.46 -19.33
C ILE A 130 19.80 -32.64 -18.28
N SER A 131 20.81 -31.90 -18.73
CA SER A 131 21.52 -30.94 -17.88
C SER A 131 20.56 -29.84 -17.44
N SER A 132 20.71 -29.31 -16.22
CA SER A 132 19.84 -28.24 -15.70
C SER A 132 19.78 -27.00 -16.59
N LYS A 133 20.82 -26.78 -17.42
CA LYS A 133 20.86 -25.73 -18.44
C LYS A 133 19.99 -26.06 -19.66
N GLU A 134 20.08 -27.26 -20.21
CA GLU A 134 19.24 -27.70 -21.34
C GLU A 134 17.76 -27.82 -20.95
N PHE A 135 17.45 -28.19 -19.70
CA PHE A 135 16.08 -28.20 -19.19
C PHE A 135 15.45 -26.81 -19.21
N LEU A 136 16.22 -25.79 -18.79
CA LEU A 136 15.78 -24.39 -18.73
C LEU A 136 15.85 -23.69 -20.09
N GLU A 137 16.55 -24.25 -21.08
CA GLU A 137 16.53 -23.75 -22.45
C GLU A 137 15.24 -24.13 -23.20
N ASN A 138 14.55 -25.22 -22.83
CA ASN A 138 13.29 -25.60 -23.47
C ASN A 138 12.16 -24.58 -23.23
N ALA A 139 11.66 -23.95 -24.30
CA ALA A 139 10.61 -22.92 -24.19
C ALA A 139 9.32 -23.42 -23.51
N TYR A 140 8.91 -24.67 -23.76
CA TYR A 140 7.71 -25.24 -23.14
C TYR A 140 7.84 -25.40 -21.63
N VAL A 141 9.00 -25.85 -21.15
CA VAL A 141 9.29 -25.98 -19.71
C VAL A 141 9.29 -24.60 -19.07
N LEU A 142 9.90 -23.61 -19.72
CA LEU A 142 9.98 -22.25 -19.20
C LEU A 142 8.60 -21.55 -19.17
N ALA A 143 7.71 -21.86 -20.12
CA ALA A 143 6.32 -21.39 -20.11
C ALA A 143 5.48 -22.01 -18.98
N VAL A 144 5.64 -23.31 -18.72
CA VAL A 144 4.98 -23.96 -17.57
C VAL A 144 5.53 -23.40 -16.25
N LEU A 145 6.85 -23.19 -16.15
CA LEU A 145 7.48 -22.56 -15.00
C LEU A 145 6.95 -21.14 -14.77
N LEU A 146 6.84 -20.34 -15.83
CA LEU A 146 6.25 -18.99 -15.81
C LEU A 146 4.83 -19.03 -15.23
N PHE A 147 3.98 -19.95 -15.69
CA PHE A 147 2.61 -20.08 -15.21
C PHE A 147 2.55 -20.35 -13.70
N PHE A 148 3.32 -21.33 -13.20
CA PHE A 148 3.36 -21.63 -11.77
C PHE A 148 3.99 -20.50 -10.95
N ALA A 149 5.05 -19.87 -11.45
CA ALA A 149 5.69 -18.73 -10.80
C ALA A 149 4.72 -17.55 -10.64
N LEU A 150 3.97 -17.21 -11.69
CA LEU A 150 2.97 -16.14 -11.64
C LEU A 150 1.79 -16.48 -10.72
N LEU A 151 1.28 -17.72 -10.75
CA LEU A 151 0.23 -18.15 -9.83
C LEU A 151 0.67 -18.03 -8.37
N LEU A 152 1.88 -18.51 -8.07
CA LEU A 152 2.44 -18.47 -6.73
C LEU A 152 2.75 -17.04 -6.28
N GLN A 153 3.29 -16.21 -7.18
CA GLN A 153 3.49 -14.78 -6.97
C GLN A 153 2.19 -14.09 -6.54
N ARG A 154 1.12 -14.24 -7.33
CA ARG A 154 -0.16 -13.57 -7.07
C ARG A 154 -0.80 -14.06 -5.78
N THR A 155 -0.69 -15.35 -5.49
CA THR A 155 -1.23 -15.95 -4.25
C THR A 155 -0.49 -15.44 -3.01
N PHE A 156 0.85 -15.40 -3.03
CA PHE A 156 1.64 -14.86 -1.93
C PHE A 156 1.44 -13.37 -1.72
N LEU A 157 1.33 -12.60 -2.80
CA LEU A 157 1.03 -11.18 -2.74
C LEU A 157 -0.31 -10.92 -2.05
N GLN A 158 -1.36 -11.67 -2.43
CA GLN A 158 -2.68 -11.56 -1.83
C GLN A 158 -2.69 -12.01 -0.36
N ALA A 159 -2.02 -13.12 -0.04
CA ALA A 159 -1.89 -13.61 1.32
C ALA A 159 -1.17 -12.60 2.23
N SER A 160 -0.12 -11.94 1.71
CA SER A 160 0.59 -10.88 2.42
C SER A 160 -0.33 -9.69 2.71
N TYR A 161 -1.08 -9.21 1.72
CA TYR A 161 -2.05 -8.12 1.91
C TYR A 161 -3.13 -8.48 2.92
N TYR A 162 -3.69 -9.69 2.82
CA TYR A 162 -4.69 -10.16 3.77
C TYR A 162 -4.15 -10.17 5.21
N ALA A 163 -2.97 -10.77 5.42
CA ALA A 163 -2.33 -10.81 6.74
C ALA A 163 -2.04 -9.41 7.30
N ALA A 164 -1.64 -8.46 6.45
CA ALA A 164 -1.41 -7.06 6.85
C ALA A 164 -2.70 -6.35 7.26
N ILE A 165 -3.76 -6.49 6.46
CA ILE A 165 -5.08 -5.90 6.72
C ILE A 165 -5.68 -6.49 8.00
N GLU A 166 -5.64 -7.81 8.16
CA GLU A 166 -6.14 -8.50 9.36
C GLU A 166 -5.42 -8.00 10.62
N THR A 167 -4.08 -7.90 10.56
CA THR A 167 -3.26 -7.37 11.67
C THR A 167 -3.62 -5.92 11.98
N GLY A 168 -3.82 -5.08 10.96
CA GLY A 168 -4.21 -3.68 11.12
C GLY A 168 -5.60 -3.51 11.76
N ILE A 169 -6.58 -4.29 11.33
CA ILE A 169 -7.95 -4.26 11.90
C ILE A 169 -7.94 -4.74 13.36
N ASN A 170 -7.25 -5.84 13.64
CA ASN A 170 -7.12 -6.39 15.00
C ASN A 170 -6.43 -5.41 15.94
N LEU A 171 -5.42 -4.69 15.45
CA LEU A 171 -4.75 -3.62 16.15
C LEU A 171 -5.70 -2.46 16.48
N ARG A 172 -6.44 -1.98 15.47
CA ARG A 172 -7.41 -0.89 15.64
C ARG A 172 -8.45 -1.25 16.71
N GLY A 173 -9.00 -2.47 16.65
CA GLY A 173 -9.96 -2.95 17.65
C GLY A 173 -9.35 -2.99 19.06
N ALA A 174 -8.13 -3.51 19.21
CA ALA A 174 -7.45 -3.57 20.51
C ALA A 174 -7.18 -2.17 21.10
N ILE A 175 -6.77 -1.21 20.27
CA ILE A 175 -6.49 0.17 20.70
C ILE A 175 -7.79 0.88 21.07
N GLN A 176 -8.84 0.76 20.26
CA GLN A 176 -10.15 1.35 20.57
C GLN A 176 -10.71 0.82 21.89
N THR A 177 -10.67 -0.50 22.13
CA THR A 177 -11.07 -1.09 23.42
C THR A 177 -10.23 -0.55 24.58
N LYS A 178 -8.92 -0.36 24.37
CA LYS A 178 -8.03 0.11 25.44
C LYS A 178 -8.23 1.59 25.76
N ILE A 179 -8.46 2.41 24.73
CA ILE A 179 -8.86 3.82 24.90
C ILE A 179 -10.20 3.88 25.65
N TYR A 180 -11.19 3.08 25.25
CA TYR A 180 -12.48 3.02 25.91
C TYR A 180 -12.37 2.62 27.39
N ASN A 181 -11.62 1.56 27.71
CA ASN A 181 -11.38 1.13 29.09
C ASN A 181 -10.63 2.17 29.92
N LYS A 182 -9.74 2.95 29.28
CA LYS A 182 -9.07 4.08 29.94
C LYS A 182 -10.07 5.19 30.23
N ILE A 183 -10.93 5.56 29.28
CA ILE A 183 -11.99 6.56 29.45
C ILE A 183 -12.93 6.17 30.61
N MET A 184 -13.38 4.92 30.66
CA MET A 184 -14.25 4.40 31.74
C MET A 184 -13.59 4.44 33.14
N ARG A 185 -12.26 4.54 33.21
CA ARG A 185 -11.49 4.61 34.48
C ARG A 185 -10.96 5.99 34.80
N MET A 186 -11.06 6.95 33.87
CA MET A 186 -10.63 8.32 34.14
C MET A 186 -11.71 9.00 34.97
N CYS A 187 -11.34 9.49 36.16
CA CYS A 187 -12.24 10.29 36.98
C CYS A 187 -12.60 11.59 36.23
N THR A 188 -13.83 12.04 36.40
CA THR A 188 -14.39 13.24 35.76
C THR A 188 -13.55 14.50 36.01
N SER A 189 -12.70 14.51 37.05
CA SER A 189 -11.76 15.60 37.39
C SER A 189 -10.79 15.97 36.25
N ASN A 190 -10.21 14.99 35.53
CA ASN A 190 -9.28 15.28 34.44
C ASN A 190 -10.00 15.78 33.16
N MET A 191 -11.27 15.42 32.99
CA MET A 191 -12.15 16.00 31.96
C MET A 191 -12.64 17.40 32.36
N SER A 192 -12.81 17.64 33.67
CA SER A 192 -13.27 18.91 34.24
C SER A 192 -12.19 19.98 34.29
N MET A 193 -10.90 19.60 34.29
CA MET A 193 -9.76 20.53 34.22
C MET A 193 -9.43 21.02 32.79
N GLY A 194 -10.18 20.57 31.77
CA GLY A 194 -10.05 21.08 30.40
C GLY A 194 -8.85 20.58 29.59
N GLU A 195 -7.95 19.79 30.17
CA GLU A 195 -6.75 19.26 29.49
C GLU A 195 -7.08 18.28 28.34
N LEU A 196 -8.20 17.55 28.43
CA LEU A 196 -8.65 16.58 27.43
C LEU A 196 -10.16 16.73 27.16
N THR A 197 -10.51 17.38 26.04
CA THR A 197 -11.92 17.56 25.67
C THR A 197 -12.51 16.30 25.02
N VAL A 198 -13.82 16.09 25.16
CA VAL A 198 -14.54 14.97 24.51
C VAL A 198 -14.30 14.96 23.00
N ALA A 199 -14.26 16.13 22.36
CA ALA A 199 -13.95 16.28 20.94
C ALA A 199 -12.55 15.74 20.58
N GLN A 200 -11.55 15.99 21.42
CA GLN A 200 -10.19 15.47 21.20
C GLN A 200 -10.14 13.94 21.35
N ILE A 201 -10.90 13.36 22.28
CA ILE A 201 -11.00 11.90 22.45
C ILE A 201 -11.69 11.27 21.23
N CYS A 202 -12.79 11.87 20.75
CA CYS A 202 -13.45 11.43 19.52
C CYS A 202 -12.49 11.49 18.32
N ASN A 203 -11.69 12.55 18.21
CA ASN A 203 -10.68 12.69 17.17
C ASN A 203 -9.59 11.62 17.26
N LEU A 204 -9.09 11.33 18.46
CA LEU A 204 -8.12 10.25 18.72
C LEU A 204 -8.66 8.88 18.28
N VAL A 205 -9.91 8.58 18.62
CA VAL A 205 -10.56 7.32 18.26
C VAL A 205 -10.84 7.22 16.76
N ALA A 206 -11.28 8.31 16.12
CA ALA A 206 -11.70 8.29 14.71
C ALA A 206 -10.52 8.44 13.74
N ILE A 207 -9.63 9.39 13.98
CA ILE A 207 -8.55 9.77 13.06
C ILE A 207 -7.26 9.01 13.39
N ASP A 208 -6.76 9.11 14.62
CA ASP A 208 -5.44 8.55 14.97
C ASP A 208 -5.42 7.02 14.90
N THR A 209 -6.45 6.33 15.42
CA THR A 209 -6.50 4.85 15.31
C THR A 209 -6.62 4.39 13.85
N ASN A 210 -7.28 5.16 13.00
CA ASN A 210 -7.42 4.86 11.58
C ASN A 210 -6.10 5.08 10.85
N GLN A 211 -5.39 6.17 11.14
CA GLN A 211 -4.05 6.42 10.58
C GLN A 211 -3.05 5.34 10.99
N LEU A 212 -3.09 4.89 12.24
CA LEU A 212 -2.25 3.80 12.72
C LEU A 212 -2.60 2.46 12.07
N MET A 213 -3.88 2.17 11.83
CA MET A 213 -4.30 1.00 11.05
C MET A 213 -3.72 1.02 9.64
N TRP A 214 -3.83 2.16 8.93
CA TRP A 214 -3.25 2.34 7.60
C TRP A 214 -1.73 2.19 7.59
N PHE A 215 -1.04 2.64 8.63
CA PHE A 215 0.40 2.43 8.78
C PHE A 215 0.77 0.95 8.83
N PHE A 216 0.04 0.14 9.61
CA PHE A 216 0.28 -1.32 9.67
C PHE A 216 -0.05 -2.02 8.36
N PHE A 217 -1.05 -1.54 7.62
CA PHE A 217 -1.35 -2.04 6.29
C PHE A 217 -0.21 -1.74 5.29
N LEU A 218 0.41 -0.56 5.37
CA LEU A 218 1.49 -0.16 4.48
C LEU A 218 2.88 -0.65 4.92
N CYS A 219 3.02 -1.15 6.15
CA CYS A 219 4.30 -1.57 6.71
C CYS A 219 5.04 -2.64 5.87
N PRO A 220 4.38 -3.67 5.30
CA PRO A 220 5.05 -4.59 4.38
C PRO A 220 5.65 -3.91 3.16
N ASN A 221 4.97 -2.90 2.61
CA ASN A 221 5.45 -2.14 1.46
C ASN A 221 6.69 -1.30 1.82
N LEU A 222 6.76 -0.76 3.05
CA LEU A 222 7.90 0.04 3.50
C LEU A 222 9.22 -0.75 3.46
N TRP A 223 9.19 -2.04 3.77
CA TRP A 223 10.36 -2.92 3.76
C TRP A 223 10.60 -3.57 2.40
N ALA A 224 9.53 -4.01 1.72
CA ALA A 224 9.66 -4.77 0.49
C ALA A 224 9.93 -3.90 -0.75
N MET A 225 9.37 -2.68 -0.83
CA MET A 225 9.56 -1.81 -2.01
C MET A 225 11.04 -1.42 -2.25
N PRO A 226 11.84 -1.04 -1.23
CA PRO A 226 13.26 -0.78 -1.43
C PRO A 226 14.01 -2.01 -1.95
N ILE A 227 13.74 -3.19 -1.40
CA ILE A 227 14.35 -4.46 -1.83
C ILE A 227 13.97 -4.74 -3.29
N GLN A 228 12.69 -4.58 -3.65
CA GLN A 228 12.19 -4.75 -5.00
C GLN A 228 12.89 -3.79 -5.99
N ILE A 229 13.08 -2.53 -5.63
CA ILE A 229 13.77 -1.55 -6.48
C ILE A 229 15.24 -1.94 -6.69
N ILE A 230 15.96 -2.29 -5.61
CA ILE A 230 17.37 -2.67 -5.68
C ILE A 230 17.56 -3.90 -6.56
N VAL A 231 16.79 -4.97 -6.32
CA VAL A 231 16.87 -6.20 -7.12
C VAL A 231 16.50 -5.95 -8.58
N GLY A 232 15.44 -5.16 -8.83
CA GLY A 232 15.03 -4.85 -10.20
C GLY A 232 16.05 -4.02 -10.99
N VAL A 233 16.72 -3.06 -10.34
CA VAL A 233 17.81 -2.28 -10.99
C VAL A 233 19.01 -3.17 -11.28
N ILE A 234 19.40 -4.06 -10.34
CA ILE A 234 20.48 -5.03 -10.56
C ILE A 234 20.14 -5.93 -11.76
N LEU A 235 18.90 -6.44 -11.84
CA LEU A 235 18.48 -7.32 -12.93
C LEU A 235 18.43 -6.57 -14.28
N LEU A 236 17.96 -5.33 -14.30
CA LEU A 236 18.01 -4.48 -15.48
C LEU A 236 19.45 -4.21 -15.93
N TYR A 237 20.38 -4.00 -15.00
CA TYR A 237 21.81 -3.84 -15.31
C TYR A 237 22.40 -5.10 -15.93
N TYR A 238 22.03 -6.29 -15.46
CA TYR A 238 22.47 -7.54 -16.09
C TYR A 238 21.94 -7.73 -17.53
N LEU A 239 20.75 -7.20 -17.85
CA LEU A 239 20.16 -7.33 -19.17
C LEU A 239 20.65 -6.26 -20.16
N LEU A 240 20.73 -5.00 -19.75
CA LEU A 240 21.00 -3.85 -20.63
C LEU A 240 22.36 -3.17 -20.39
N GLY A 241 23.11 -3.61 -19.37
CA GLY A 241 24.37 -3.00 -18.98
C GLY A 241 24.22 -1.54 -18.55
N VAL A 242 25.15 -0.70 -19.02
CA VAL A 242 25.23 0.73 -18.67
C VAL A 242 23.97 1.51 -19.11
N SER A 243 23.27 1.05 -20.14
CA SER A 243 22.05 1.72 -20.62
C SER A 243 20.94 1.75 -19.56
N ALA A 244 20.84 0.71 -18.73
CA ALA A 244 19.87 0.65 -17.63
C ALA A 244 20.09 1.75 -16.57
N LEU A 245 21.34 2.13 -16.31
CA LEU A 245 21.68 3.20 -15.36
C LEU A 245 21.19 4.56 -15.85
N ILE A 246 21.16 4.76 -17.17
CA ILE A 246 20.67 6.01 -17.79
C ILE A 246 19.14 6.08 -17.63
N GLY A 247 18.43 4.98 -17.88
CA GLY A 247 17.00 4.87 -17.57
C GLY A 247 16.68 5.13 -16.10
N ALA A 248 17.48 4.57 -15.18
CA ALA A 248 17.36 4.83 -13.75
C ALA A 248 17.62 6.31 -13.40
N THR A 249 18.56 6.96 -14.08
CA THR A 249 18.86 8.39 -13.92
C THR A 249 17.69 9.26 -14.36
N VAL A 250 17.04 8.93 -15.49
CA VAL A 250 15.83 9.63 -15.95
C VAL A 250 14.73 9.55 -14.89
N ILE A 251 14.48 8.37 -14.32
CA ILE A 251 13.51 8.19 -13.24
C ILE A 251 13.93 9.01 -12.00
N ALA A 252 15.21 9.01 -11.64
CA ALA A 252 15.72 9.76 -10.50
C ALA A 252 15.56 11.28 -10.68
N VAL A 253 15.73 11.81 -11.89
CA VAL A 253 15.52 13.24 -12.22
C VAL A 253 14.03 13.61 -12.26
N LEU A 254 13.17 12.70 -12.73
CA LEU A 254 11.72 12.93 -12.81
C LEU A 254 11.01 12.73 -11.46
N ALA A 255 11.60 11.97 -10.52
CA ALA A 255 11.03 11.75 -9.19
C ALA A 255 10.84 13.04 -8.36
N PRO A 256 11.80 13.99 -8.30
CA PRO A 256 11.61 15.31 -7.69
C PRO A 256 10.45 16.11 -8.30
N VAL A 257 10.27 16.05 -9.62
CA VAL A 257 9.17 16.74 -10.31
C VAL A 257 7.83 16.15 -9.86
N GLN A 258 7.73 14.82 -9.83
CA GLN A 258 6.54 14.11 -9.33
C GLN A 258 6.26 14.45 -7.86
N TYR A 259 7.31 14.55 -7.03
CA TYR A 259 7.19 14.95 -5.63
C TYR A 259 6.69 16.39 -5.47
N PHE A 260 7.18 17.32 -6.28
CA PHE A 260 6.74 18.71 -6.27
C PHE A 260 5.25 18.82 -6.63
N VAL A 261 4.83 18.15 -7.71
CA VAL A 261 3.41 18.06 -8.11
C VAL A 261 2.56 17.47 -6.99
N ALA A 262 3.01 16.37 -6.37
CA ALA A 262 2.29 15.75 -5.25
C ALA A 262 2.18 16.68 -4.02
N THR A 263 3.20 17.52 -3.78
CA THR A 263 3.19 18.51 -2.69
C THR A 263 2.19 19.62 -2.97
N LYS A 264 2.19 20.16 -4.19
CA LYS A 264 1.19 21.16 -4.62
C LYS A 264 -0.22 20.58 -4.58
N LEU A 265 -0.41 19.35 -5.05
CA LEU A 265 -1.68 18.63 -4.95
C LEU A 265 -2.17 18.54 -3.50
N SER A 266 -1.29 18.16 -2.56
CA SER A 266 -1.64 18.09 -1.14
C SER A 266 -1.95 19.46 -0.54
N HIS A 267 -1.25 20.51 -0.96
CA HIS A 267 -1.53 21.87 -0.53
C HIS A 267 -2.90 22.35 -1.01
N THR A 268 -3.20 22.18 -2.31
CA THR A 268 -4.49 22.55 -2.88
C THR A 268 -5.63 21.70 -2.31
N GLN A 269 -5.38 20.43 -1.96
CA GLN A 269 -6.35 19.60 -1.24
C GLN A 269 -6.68 20.21 0.13
N LYS A 270 -5.65 20.67 0.86
CA LYS A 270 -5.83 21.31 2.16
C LYS A 270 -6.65 22.61 2.05
N THR A 271 -6.28 23.51 1.15
CA THR A 271 -7.02 24.78 0.94
C THR A 271 -8.46 24.51 0.50
N THR A 272 -8.69 23.49 -0.32
CA THR A 272 -10.04 23.08 -0.72
C THR A 272 -10.87 22.63 0.49
N LEU A 273 -10.29 21.85 1.39
CA LEU A 273 -10.97 21.41 2.61
C LEU A 273 -11.27 22.58 3.56
N GLU A 274 -10.39 23.57 3.64
CA GLU A 274 -10.60 24.81 4.41
C GLU A 274 -11.80 25.60 3.87
N TYR A 275 -11.83 25.89 2.56
CA TYR A 275 -12.96 26.59 1.93
C TYR A 275 -14.28 25.79 2.03
N SER A 276 -14.22 24.46 1.88
CA SER A 276 -15.39 23.60 2.06
C SER A 276 -15.89 23.65 3.51
N GLY A 277 -14.98 23.71 4.49
CA GLY A 277 -15.30 23.88 5.91
C GLY A 277 -15.98 25.21 6.21
N GLU A 278 -15.46 26.32 5.67
CA GLU A 278 -16.10 27.65 5.77
C GLU A 278 -17.52 27.64 5.17
N ARG A 279 -17.68 27.06 3.98
CA ARG A 279 -18.98 26.94 3.32
C ARG A 279 -19.95 26.15 4.20
N LEU A 280 -19.53 24.99 4.69
CA LEU A 280 -20.35 24.15 5.57
C LEU A 280 -20.78 24.89 6.84
N LYS A 281 -19.87 25.68 7.44
CA LYS A 281 -20.19 26.51 8.60
C LYS A 281 -21.26 27.57 8.27
N LYS A 282 -21.08 28.35 7.20
CA LYS A 282 -22.05 29.36 6.75
C LYS A 282 -23.42 28.73 6.42
N THR A 283 -23.43 27.60 5.71
CA THR A 283 -24.67 26.86 5.41
C THR A 283 -25.36 26.38 6.68
N ASN A 284 -24.61 25.92 7.68
CA ASN A 284 -25.17 25.47 8.96
C ASN A 284 -25.76 26.64 9.77
N GLU A 285 -25.13 27.82 9.77
CA GLU A 285 -25.67 29.04 10.40
C GLU A 285 -26.98 29.49 9.73
N LEU A 286 -27.02 29.47 8.39
CA LEU A 286 -28.24 29.74 7.62
C LEU A 286 -29.38 28.77 8.00
N LEU A 287 -29.09 27.47 8.05
CA LEU A 287 -30.09 26.44 8.40
C LEU A 287 -30.60 26.60 9.83
N ARG A 288 -29.74 26.95 10.79
CA ARG A 288 -30.14 27.21 12.18
C ARG A 288 -31.06 28.42 12.32
N GLY A 289 -30.86 29.46 11.50
CA GLY A 289 -31.63 30.71 11.53
C GLY A 289 -32.81 30.80 10.56
N VAL A 290 -33.15 29.73 9.83
CA VAL A 290 -34.01 29.80 8.63
C VAL A 290 -35.34 30.54 8.81
N LYS A 291 -35.99 30.40 9.98
CA LYS A 291 -37.26 31.06 10.28
C LYS A 291 -37.11 32.60 10.37
N LEU A 292 -36.03 33.06 11.01
CA LEU A 292 -35.70 34.48 11.14
C LEU A 292 -35.37 35.07 9.76
N LEU A 293 -34.50 34.38 9.01
CA LEU A 293 -34.09 34.81 7.67
C LEU A 293 -35.29 35.00 6.73
N LYS A 294 -36.26 34.08 6.75
CA LYS A 294 -37.48 34.21 5.93
C LYS A 294 -38.40 35.33 6.39
N LEU A 295 -38.51 35.55 7.70
CA LEU A 295 -39.37 36.60 8.26
C LEU A 295 -38.89 38.01 7.89
N TYR A 296 -37.57 38.20 7.74
CA TYR A 296 -36.95 39.46 7.30
C TYR A 296 -36.62 39.50 5.80
N ALA A 297 -36.97 38.46 5.02
CA ALA A 297 -36.63 38.32 3.60
C ALA A 297 -35.10 38.46 3.31
N TRP A 298 -34.24 38.04 4.24
CA TRP A 298 -32.77 38.11 4.14
C TRP A 298 -32.13 36.91 3.42
N GLU A 299 -32.94 35.99 2.88
CA GLU A 299 -32.47 34.78 2.21
C GLU A 299 -31.51 35.04 1.04
N ASN A 300 -31.75 36.06 0.23
CA ASN A 300 -30.90 36.38 -0.92
C ASN A 300 -29.52 36.88 -0.48
N ILE A 301 -29.45 37.72 0.56
CA ILE A 301 -28.19 38.25 1.10
C ILE A 301 -27.31 37.11 1.63
N PHE A 302 -27.90 36.17 2.36
CA PHE A 302 -27.17 35.01 2.89
C PHE A 302 -26.82 33.99 1.81
N ARG A 303 -27.68 33.82 0.78
CA ARG A 303 -27.37 33.02 -0.39
C ARG A 303 -26.11 33.55 -1.08
N ASP A 304 -26.03 34.85 -1.33
CA ASP A 304 -24.88 35.46 -2.01
C ASP A 304 -23.58 35.26 -1.21
N SER A 305 -23.63 35.37 0.14
CA SER A 305 -22.49 35.08 1.02
C SER A 305 -22.01 33.62 0.96
N VAL A 306 -22.94 32.67 0.79
CA VAL A 306 -22.61 31.24 0.58
C VAL A 306 -22.03 31.03 -0.82
N GLU A 307 -22.61 31.67 -1.84
CA GLU A 307 -22.17 31.56 -3.24
C GLU A 307 -20.75 32.13 -3.45
N GLU A 308 -20.42 33.25 -2.82
CA GLU A 308 -19.05 33.80 -2.81
C GLU A 308 -18.03 32.77 -2.28
N THR A 309 -18.39 32.08 -1.19
CA THR A 309 -17.55 31.04 -0.59
C THR A 309 -17.47 29.81 -1.51
N ARG A 310 -18.57 29.47 -2.19
CA ARG A 310 -18.61 28.42 -3.20
C ARG A 310 -17.72 28.73 -4.41
N GLY A 311 -17.67 29.99 -4.85
CA GLY A 311 -16.76 30.44 -5.92
C GLY A 311 -15.29 30.19 -5.57
N ARG A 312 -14.87 30.52 -4.33
CA ARG A 312 -13.52 30.24 -3.82
C ARG A 312 -13.23 28.74 -3.75
N GLU A 313 -14.18 27.95 -3.23
CA GLU A 313 -14.09 26.49 -3.19
C GLU A 313 -13.93 25.89 -4.60
N LEU A 314 -14.75 26.33 -5.57
CA LEU A 314 -14.72 25.87 -6.96
C LEU A 314 -13.39 26.22 -7.65
N SER A 315 -12.85 27.41 -7.42
CA SER A 315 -11.53 27.79 -7.96
C SER A 315 -10.43 26.87 -7.42
N SER A 316 -10.44 26.60 -6.10
CA SER A 316 -9.51 25.66 -5.47
C SER A 316 -9.70 24.22 -5.99
N LEU A 317 -10.94 23.78 -6.19
CA LEU A 317 -11.25 22.47 -6.78
C LEU A 317 -10.76 22.34 -8.22
N ARG A 318 -10.87 23.39 -9.04
CA ARG A 318 -10.31 23.40 -10.40
C ARG A 318 -8.79 23.23 -10.37
N ALA A 319 -8.10 23.97 -9.50
CA ALA A 319 -6.66 23.80 -9.31
C ALA A 319 -6.32 22.37 -8.85
N PHE A 320 -7.08 21.81 -7.90
CA PHE A 320 -6.90 20.43 -7.43
C PHE A 320 -7.06 19.41 -8.57
N ALA A 321 -8.08 19.59 -9.42
CA ALA A 321 -8.31 18.73 -10.58
C ALA A 321 -7.14 18.80 -11.58
N ILE A 322 -6.65 20.00 -11.88
CA ILE A 322 -5.49 20.20 -12.78
C ILE A 322 -4.24 19.48 -12.23
N TYR A 323 -3.90 19.68 -10.95
CA TYR A 323 -2.77 18.98 -10.33
C TYR A 323 -2.95 17.46 -10.30
N THR A 324 -4.19 16.99 -10.13
CA THR A 324 -4.50 15.55 -10.20
C THR A 324 -4.26 15.01 -11.60
N SER A 325 -4.74 15.71 -12.64
CA SER A 325 -4.51 15.34 -14.04
C SER A 325 -3.03 15.32 -14.40
N ILE A 326 -2.26 16.34 -13.98
CA ILE A 326 -0.80 16.37 -14.18
C ILE A 326 -0.14 15.18 -13.48
N SER A 327 -0.54 14.86 -12.24
CA SER A 327 0.01 13.71 -11.52
C SER A 327 -0.33 12.37 -12.19
N MET A 328 -1.52 12.22 -12.78
CA MET A 328 -1.89 11.02 -13.53
C MET A 328 -1.09 10.91 -14.84
N PHE A 329 -0.95 12.02 -15.55
CA PHE A 329 -0.14 12.10 -16.77
C PHE A 329 1.32 11.72 -16.49
N MET A 330 1.94 12.30 -15.46
CA MET A 330 3.31 11.97 -15.07
C MET A 330 3.47 10.49 -14.71
N ASN A 331 2.53 9.91 -13.96
CA ASN A 331 2.58 8.49 -13.61
C ASN A 331 2.54 7.56 -14.84
N ALA A 332 1.87 7.98 -15.93
CA ALA A 332 1.85 7.24 -17.19
C ALA A 332 3.05 7.56 -18.09
N ALA A 333 3.51 8.81 -18.13
CA ALA A 333 4.55 9.29 -19.04
C ALA A 333 5.97 8.95 -18.58
N ILE A 334 6.26 9.01 -17.27
CA ILE A 334 7.60 8.73 -16.72
C ILE A 334 8.12 7.35 -17.14
N PRO A 335 7.35 6.26 -17.00
CA PRO A 335 7.79 4.94 -17.45
C PRO A 335 8.08 4.86 -18.94
N ILE A 336 7.22 5.47 -19.76
CA ILE A 336 7.35 5.47 -21.22
C ILE A 336 8.63 6.21 -21.62
N ALA A 337 8.86 7.39 -21.05
CA ALA A 337 10.06 8.18 -21.29
C ALA A 337 11.33 7.44 -20.83
N ALA A 338 11.29 6.77 -19.68
CA ALA A 338 12.41 5.99 -19.17
C ALA A 338 12.76 4.83 -20.10
N VAL A 339 11.76 4.04 -20.54
CA VAL A 339 11.96 2.93 -21.48
C VAL A 339 12.50 3.44 -22.81
N LEU A 340 11.89 4.48 -23.39
CA LEU A 340 12.29 5.06 -24.67
C LEU A 340 13.74 5.54 -24.62
N THR A 341 14.10 6.30 -23.58
CA THR A 341 15.47 6.81 -23.42
C THR A 341 16.47 5.67 -23.26
N THR A 342 16.12 4.64 -22.48
CA THR A 342 16.98 3.48 -22.25
C THR A 342 17.27 2.75 -23.56
N PHE A 343 16.26 2.50 -24.40
CA PHE A 343 16.45 1.81 -25.67
C PHE A 343 17.19 2.65 -26.72
N VAL A 344 16.86 3.94 -26.83
CA VAL A 344 17.55 4.85 -27.76
C VAL A 344 19.04 4.91 -27.44
N VAL A 345 19.37 5.05 -26.15
CA VAL A 345 20.77 5.13 -25.71
C VAL A 345 21.48 3.78 -25.86
N HIS A 346 20.79 2.66 -25.62
CA HIS A 346 21.37 1.34 -25.84
C HIS A 346 21.78 1.12 -27.30
N VAL A 347 20.96 1.55 -28.26
CA VAL A 347 21.28 1.44 -29.69
C VAL A 347 22.45 2.35 -30.08
N HIS A 348 22.63 3.50 -29.42
CA HIS A 348 23.73 4.42 -29.74
C HIS A 348 25.07 4.07 -29.06
N ILE A 349 25.05 3.44 -27.89
CA ILE A 349 26.25 3.11 -27.11
C ILE A 349 26.81 1.72 -27.48
N SER A 350 25.94 0.77 -27.82
CA SER A 350 26.37 -0.60 -28.14
C SER A 350 26.98 -0.63 -29.54
N GLU A 351 28.29 -0.92 -29.63
CA GLU A 351 29.01 -1.08 -30.91
C GLU A 351 28.42 -2.19 -31.79
N ASP A 352 27.78 -3.20 -31.19
CA ASP A 352 27.11 -4.31 -31.89
C ASP A 352 25.67 -3.99 -32.34
N GLY A 353 25.07 -2.85 -31.95
CA GLY A 353 23.80 -2.30 -32.45
C GLY A 353 22.51 -3.14 -32.28
N ASP A 354 22.61 -4.45 -32.06
CA ASP A 354 21.48 -5.38 -32.12
C ASP A 354 20.87 -5.61 -30.74
N LEU A 355 19.80 -4.86 -30.47
CA LEU A 355 18.93 -5.11 -29.33
C LEU A 355 18.19 -6.45 -29.55
N SER A 356 18.69 -7.53 -28.94
CA SER A 356 18.00 -8.83 -29.00
C SER A 356 16.56 -8.70 -28.51
N PRO A 357 15.56 -9.23 -29.25
CA PRO A 357 14.15 -9.18 -28.84
C PRO A 357 13.92 -9.72 -27.42
N ALA A 358 14.70 -10.73 -27.01
CA ALA A 358 14.64 -11.30 -25.68
C ALA A 358 14.95 -10.27 -24.58
N VAL A 359 16.01 -9.50 -24.78
CA VAL A 359 16.47 -8.46 -23.86
C VAL A 359 15.48 -7.28 -23.86
N ALA A 360 14.94 -6.91 -25.03
CA ALA A 360 13.94 -5.85 -25.16
C ALA A 360 12.65 -6.15 -24.39
N PHE A 361 12.05 -7.33 -24.58
CA PHE A 361 10.78 -7.67 -23.91
C PHE A 361 10.96 -7.93 -22.40
N ALA A 362 12.07 -8.54 -22.01
CA ALA A 362 12.36 -8.77 -20.59
C ALA A 362 12.61 -7.46 -19.84
N SER A 363 13.36 -6.53 -20.42
CA SER A 363 13.59 -5.21 -19.82
C SER A 363 12.33 -4.36 -19.77
N LEU A 364 11.49 -4.38 -20.82
CA LEU A 364 10.18 -3.73 -20.81
C LEU A 364 9.30 -4.25 -19.67
N SER A 365 9.28 -5.58 -19.48
CA SER A 365 8.53 -6.21 -18.39
C SER A 365 9.08 -5.81 -17.01
N LEU A 366 10.41 -5.74 -16.85
CA LEU A 366 11.05 -5.27 -15.62
C LEU A 366 10.73 -3.81 -15.31
N PHE A 367 10.76 -2.93 -16.32
CA PHE A 367 10.34 -1.54 -16.16
C PHE A 367 8.92 -1.46 -15.61
N HIS A 368 7.96 -2.17 -16.22
CA HIS A 368 6.56 -2.20 -15.74
C HIS A 368 6.43 -2.66 -14.29
N ILE A 369 7.21 -3.66 -13.86
CA ILE A 369 7.23 -4.14 -12.47
C ILE A 369 7.77 -3.06 -11.53
N LEU A 370 8.75 -2.26 -11.96
CA LEU A 370 9.40 -1.22 -11.15
C LEU A 370 8.62 0.10 -11.06
N VAL A 371 7.76 0.42 -12.04
CA VAL A 371 6.92 1.64 -11.99
C VAL A 371 6.07 1.69 -10.74
N THR A 372 5.38 0.58 -10.44
CA THR A 372 4.40 0.50 -9.36
C THR A 372 5.00 0.84 -7.98
N PRO A 373 6.10 0.20 -7.54
CA PRO A 373 6.72 0.53 -6.26
C PRO A 373 7.29 1.95 -6.21
N LEU A 374 7.87 2.47 -7.30
CA LEU A 374 8.41 3.83 -7.34
C LEU A 374 7.33 4.89 -7.06
N PHE A 375 6.15 4.74 -7.66
CA PHE A 375 5.04 5.68 -7.43
C PHE A 375 4.44 5.53 -6.03
N LEU A 376 4.20 4.30 -5.59
CA LEU A 376 3.57 4.01 -4.30
C LEU A 376 4.47 4.35 -3.11
N LEU A 377 5.80 4.31 -3.26
CA LEU A 377 6.77 4.63 -2.21
C LEU A 377 6.52 6.04 -1.63
N SER A 378 6.19 7.02 -2.48
CA SER A 378 5.84 8.37 -2.04
C SER A 378 4.63 8.39 -1.08
N SER A 379 3.63 7.54 -1.33
CA SER A 379 2.42 7.41 -0.51
C SER A 379 2.71 6.69 0.81
N VAL A 380 3.57 5.67 0.77
CA VAL A 380 4.03 4.92 1.95
C VAL A 380 4.82 5.83 2.89
N VAL A 381 5.73 6.65 2.35
CA VAL A 381 6.50 7.63 3.14
C VAL A 381 5.57 8.65 3.80
N ARG A 382 4.63 9.25 3.05
CA ARG A 382 3.64 10.18 3.62
C ARG A 382 2.83 9.56 4.75
N SER A 383 2.38 8.33 4.57
CA SER A 383 1.61 7.60 5.58
C SER A 383 2.46 7.29 6.82
N THR A 384 3.74 6.97 6.62
CA THR A 384 4.71 6.76 7.70
C THR A 384 4.96 8.05 8.49
N VAL A 385 5.13 9.18 7.82
CA VAL A 385 5.26 10.50 8.47
C VAL A 385 4.01 10.83 9.28
N LYS A 386 2.80 10.62 8.74
CA LYS A 386 1.56 10.83 9.50
C LYS A 386 1.49 9.95 10.75
N ALA A 387 1.89 8.69 10.66
CA ALA A 387 1.93 7.78 11.80
C ALA A 387 2.99 8.18 12.84
N LEU A 388 4.15 8.69 12.41
CA LEU A 388 5.19 9.22 13.29
C LEU A 388 4.73 10.50 14.00
N VAL A 389 4.03 11.39 13.31
CA VAL A 389 3.43 12.59 13.90
C VAL A 389 2.34 12.22 14.91
N SER A 390 1.50 11.22 14.61
CA SER A 390 0.52 10.69 15.58
C SER A 390 1.21 10.09 16.83
N ARG A 391 2.39 9.47 16.65
CA ARG A 391 3.23 8.99 17.76
C ARG A 391 3.79 10.14 18.62
N THR A 392 4.19 11.26 18.03
CA THR A 392 4.68 12.42 18.80
C THR A 392 3.53 13.17 19.47
N TRP A 393 2.37 13.27 18.81
CA TRP A 393 1.15 13.85 19.40
C TRP A 393 0.64 13.08 20.60
N THR A 394 0.68 11.74 20.56
CA THR A 394 0.33 10.90 21.71
C THR A 394 1.34 10.99 22.86
N ARG A 395 2.59 11.42 22.59
CA ARG A 395 3.63 11.66 23.61
C ARG A 395 3.38 12.95 24.38
N ASP A 396 3.11 14.06 23.68
CA ASP A 396 3.02 15.39 24.30
C ASP A 396 1.73 15.61 25.13
N ARG A 397 0.74 14.71 25.04
CA ARG A 397 -0.45 14.70 25.91
C ARG A 397 -0.47 13.61 26.98
N SER A 398 0.58 12.81 27.04
CA SER A 398 0.74 11.75 28.06
C SER A 398 1.65 12.17 29.21
N GLN A 399 2.41 13.26 29.00
CA GLN A 399 2.98 14.11 30.04
C GLN A 399 1.96 15.19 30.35
#